data_AF-A0A3A5AKC9-F1
#
_entry.id   AF-A0A3A5AKC9-F1
#
_cell.length_a   1.000
_cell.length_b   1.000
_cell.length_c   1.000
_cell.angle_alpha   90.00
_cell.angle_beta   90.00
_cell.angle_gamma   90.00
#
_symmetry.space_group_name_H-M   'P 1'
#
loop_
_entity.id
_entity.type
_entity.pdbx_description
1 polymer ?
#
loop_
_entity_poly.entity_id
_entity_poly.type
_entity_poly.pdbx_seq_one_letter_code
_entity_poly.pdbx_strand_id
1 'polypeptide(L)'
;MFESKFQEKNIVEKPACPFCTTPVEKPAEERSSTMPMGSCTCGAVFVCDVTGHNLGSAMVEGLLHACKGDSDKAWNLLPEEDYLERQVKHYDLETHSIIHSGAYQGRRIGGVLLFIRLQESDGENPRSKPGPTSVDSPRESRDMQEERARANLSKKDVEALVNSYDVEPLVAAAENDKRVLRSLKRLLYSPDDLQRLRAAEFIGRASRAIGRREPEAVSRLLQELFSSVTDTAASSWGAVDAIGEIIRCQPDLFSSSIRRLALLSQDPSLAADVLRALVRIGGARPDLLHVNAGALIRLLENPAPLLKGYAAMLVGLLKMGEARERLEALRENRSEIPVYDRGTIQKRTIAGIAQEALGRL
;
A
#
# COMPACT_ATOMS: atom_id res chain seq x y z
N MET A 1 -18.22 -33.68 -38.49
CA MET A 1 -16.95 -34.13 -37.88
C MET A 1 -16.21 -32.89 -37.37
N PHE A 2 -16.57 -32.43 -36.17
CA PHE A 2 -15.78 -31.54 -35.32
C PHE A 2 -16.24 -31.84 -33.91
N GLU A 3 -15.56 -32.81 -33.28
CA GLU A 3 -15.72 -33.13 -31.86
C GLU A 3 -15.26 -31.93 -31.04
N SER A 4 -16.21 -31.23 -30.43
CA SER A 4 -15.90 -30.25 -29.39
C SER A 4 -15.87 -30.99 -28.06
N LYS A 5 -14.70 -31.59 -27.75
CA LYS A 5 -14.35 -32.02 -26.40
C LYS A 5 -14.11 -30.78 -25.54
N PHE A 6 -15.17 -30.09 -25.12
CA PHE A 6 -15.06 -29.15 -24.00
C PHE A 6 -15.05 -29.97 -22.70
N GLN A 7 -13.99 -29.78 -21.93
CA GLN A 7 -13.61 -30.57 -20.77
C GLN A 7 -14.62 -30.44 -19.62
N GLU A 8 -15.44 -31.46 -19.37
CA GLU A 8 -16.15 -31.70 -18.10
C GLU A 8 -15.21 -32.29 -17.03
N LYS A 9 -14.05 -31.68 -16.78
CA LYS A 9 -13.14 -32.12 -15.72
C LYS A 9 -12.99 -31.06 -14.64
N ASN A 10 -13.51 -31.42 -13.46
CA ASN A 10 -13.29 -30.85 -12.13
C ASN A 10 -14.20 -29.67 -11.72
N ILE A 11 -15.51 -29.92 -11.55
CA ILE A 11 -16.41 -29.02 -10.80
C ILE A 11 -16.10 -29.06 -9.29
N VAL A 12 -15.59 -30.20 -8.81
CA VAL A 12 -15.27 -30.47 -7.40
C VAL A 12 -13.84 -31.00 -7.32
N GLU A 13 -13.02 -30.40 -6.47
CA GLU A 13 -11.62 -30.78 -6.28
C GLU A 13 -11.30 -30.94 -4.79
N LYS A 14 -10.40 -31.88 -4.44
CA LYS A 14 -9.96 -32.02 -3.05
C LYS A 14 -9.02 -30.87 -2.68
N PRO A 15 -9.13 -30.30 -1.47
CA PRO A 15 -8.24 -29.22 -1.05
C PRO A 15 -6.81 -29.74 -0.89
N ALA A 16 -5.86 -29.01 -1.45
CA ALA A 16 -4.44 -29.27 -1.34
C ALA A 16 -3.71 -28.00 -0.88
N CYS A 17 -2.59 -28.18 -0.18
CA CYS A 17 -1.78 -27.07 0.27
C CYS A 17 -1.15 -26.36 -0.94
N PRO A 18 -1.31 -25.03 -1.09
CA PRO A 18 -0.75 -24.29 -2.23
C PRO A 18 0.79 -24.21 -2.20
N PHE A 19 1.43 -24.57 -1.07
CA PHE A 19 2.89 -24.51 -0.92
C PHE A 19 3.59 -25.83 -1.27
N CYS A 20 3.00 -26.98 -0.94
CA CYS A 20 3.62 -28.29 -1.15
C CYS A 20 2.75 -29.26 -1.97
N THR A 21 1.55 -28.85 -2.38
CA THR A 21 0.57 -29.63 -3.16
C THR A 21 0.05 -30.89 -2.47
N THR A 22 0.40 -31.13 -1.21
CA THR A 22 -0.11 -32.26 -0.43
C THR A 22 -1.59 -32.03 -0.07
N PRO A 23 -2.45 -33.05 -0.19
CA PRO A 23 -3.82 -32.97 0.31
C PRO A 23 -3.84 -32.58 1.79
N VAL A 24 -4.72 -31.66 2.15
CA VAL A 24 -4.87 -31.19 3.54
C VAL A 24 -6.02 -31.89 4.22
N GLU A 25 -5.92 -32.07 5.54
CA GLU A 25 -7.02 -32.59 6.33
C GLU A 25 -8.14 -31.56 6.51
N LYS A 26 -9.32 -32.03 6.92
CA LYS A 26 -10.46 -31.15 7.19
C LYS A 26 -10.12 -30.22 8.38
N PRO A 27 -10.26 -28.88 8.23
CA PRO A 27 -10.09 -27.95 9.34
C PRO A 27 -10.99 -28.34 10.51
N ALA A 28 -10.42 -28.36 11.72
CA ALA A 28 -11.10 -28.75 12.95
C ALA A 28 -11.29 -27.53 13.87
N GLU A 29 -12.33 -27.57 14.71
CA GLU A 29 -12.54 -26.57 15.75
C GLU A 29 -11.61 -26.87 16.94
N GLU A 30 -10.70 -25.95 17.25
CA GLU A 30 -9.89 -26.01 18.47
C GLU A 30 -10.53 -25.20 19.60
N ARG A 31 -10.29 -25.60 20.86
CA ARG A 31 -10.87 -24.95 22.04
C ARG A 31 -10.46 -23.48 22.22
N SER A 32 -9.38 -23.05 21.58
CA SER A 32 -8.78 -21.70 21.69
C SER A 32 -8.92 -20.85 20.42
N SER A 33 -9.53 -21.37 19.35
CA SER A 33 -9.73 -20.67 18.07
C SER A 33 -11.21 -20.34 17.87
N THR A 34 -11.53 -19.20 17.26
CA THR A 34 -12.91 -18.91 16.84
C THR A 34 -13.21 -19.42 15.42
N MET A 35 -12.18 -19.85 14.68
CA MET A 35 -12.30 -20.38 13.33
C MET A 35 -11.75 -21.81 13.19
N PRO A 36 -12.36 -22.67 12.36
CA PRO A 36 -11.80 -24.00 12.08
C PRO A 36 -10.43 -23.90 11.40
N MET A 37 -9.44 -24.65 11.87
CA MET A 37 -8.07 -24.58 11.37
C MET A 37 -7.35 -25.92 11.35
N GLY A 38 -6.14 -25.94 10.79
CA GLY A 38 -5.27 -27.11 10.78
C GLY A 38 -3.86 -26.79 10.30
N SER A 39 -3.00 -27.80 10.30
CA SER A 39 -1.60 -27.69 9.89
C SER A 39 -1.25 -28.69 8.79
N CYS A 40 -0.47 -28.26 7.82
CA CYS A 40 0.10 -29.10 6.78
C CYS A 40 1.50 -29.60 7.19
N THR A 41 1.88 -30.78 6.70
CA THR A 41 3.20 -31.38 6.93
C THR A 41 4.38 -30.54 6.43
N CYS A 42 4.15 -29.62 5.50
CA CYS A 42 5.16 -28.68 5.03
C CYS A 42 5.39 -27.46 5.95
N GLY A 43 4.70 -27.40 7.09
CA GLY A 43 4.79 -26.30 8.06
C GLY A 43 3.84 -25.13 7.78
N ALA A 44 2.96 -25.24 6.78
CA ALA A 44 1.91 -24.25 6.55
C ALA A 44 0.73 -24.48 7.49
N VAL A 45 0.22 -23.44 8.13
CA VAL A 45 -1.05 -23.42 8.86
C VAL A 45 -2.15 -22.98 7.90
N PHE A 46 -3.36 -23.52 8.05
CA PHE A 46 -4.52 -23.07 7.29
C PHE A 46 -5.72 -22.81 8.17
N VAL A 47 -6.46 -21.75 7.86
CA VAL A 47 -7.66 -21.31 8.58
C VAL A 47 -8.82 -21.22 7.61
N CYS A 48 -9.98 -21.71 8.03
CA CYS A 48 -11.20 -21.70 7.23
C CYS A 48 -12.13 -20.57 7.68
N ASP A 49 -12.30 -19.58 6.82
CA ASP A 49 -13.43 -18.66 6.93
C ASP A 49 -14.60 -19.21 6.11
N VAL A 50 -15.61 -19.73 6.80
CA VAL A 50 -16.81 -20.30 6.20
C VAL A 50 -17.65 -19.28 5.42
N THR A 51 -17.51 -17.98 5.75
CA THR A 51 -18.28 -16.90 5.11
C THR A 51 -17.55 -16.26 3.94
N GLY A 52 -16.21 -16.28 3.97
CA GLY A 52 -15.33 -15.57 3.05
C GLY A 52 -15.23 -14.05 3.29
N HIS A 53 -15.84 -13.53 4.36
CA HIS A 53 -15.89 -12.10 4.66
C HIS A 53 -15.04 -11.69 5.88
N ASN A 54 -14.49 -12.64 6.64
CA ASN A 54 -13.76 -12.44 7.89
C ASN A 54 -12.27 -12.84 7.76
N LEU A 55 -11.68 -12.66 6.58
CA LEU A 55 -10.29 -13.03 6.31
C LEU A 55 -9.27 -12.32 7.22
N GLY A 56 -9.58 -11.12 7.70
CA GLY A 56 -8.74 -10.42 8.67
C GLY A 56 -8.63 -11.16 10.01
N SER A 57 -9.74 -11.69 10.52
CA SER A 57 -9.74 -12.53 11.72
C SER A 57 -9.06 -13.88 11.47
N ALA A 58 -9.28 -14.49 10.29
CA ALA A 58 -8.60 -15.72 9.89
C ALA A 58 -7.07 -15.55 9.83
N MET A 59 -6.61 -14.38 9.38
CA MET A 59 -5.19 -14.02 9.34
C MET A 59 -4.58 -13.94 10.74
N VAL A 60 -5.24 -13.23 11.66
CA VAL A 60 -4.76 -13.07 13.03
C VAL A 60 -4.66 -14.43 13.74
N GLU A 61 -5.71 -15.26 13.65
CA GLU A 61 -5.69 -16.60 14.25
C GLU A 61 -4.63 -17.50 13.61
N GLY A 62 -4.49 -17.45 12.28
CA GLY A 62 -3.50 -18.22 11.56
C GLY A 62 -2.06 -17.84 11.93
N LEU A 63 -1.75 -16.55 12.08
CA LEU A 63 -0.42 -16.07 12.51
C LEU A 63 -0.11 -16.42 13.95
N LEU A 64 -1.08 -16.27 14.86
CA LEU A 64 -0.93 -16.66 16.26
C LEU A 64 -0.63 -18.16 16.38
N HIS A 65 -1.36 -18.99 15.64
CA HIS A 65 -1.14 -20.43 15.66
C HIS A 65 0.18 -20.83 14.98
N ALA A 66 0.55 -20.18 13.87
CA ALA A 66 1.86 -20.37 13.25
C ALA A 66 3.01 -20.03 14.21
N CYS A 67 2.82 -19.03 15.09
CA CYS A 67 3.74 -18.67 16.15
C CYS A 67 3.57 -19.48 17.45
N LYS A 68 2.78 -20.57 17.45
CA LYS A 68 2.50 -21.40 18.64
C LYS A 68 1.96 -20.60 19.84
N GLY A 69 1.17 -19.56 19.58
CA GLY A 69 0.56 -18.69 20.58
C GLY A 69 1.42 -17.51 21.05
N ASP A 70 2.61 -17.32 20.48
CA ASP A 70 3.44 -16.13 20.75
C ASP A 70 2.86 -14.91 20.02
N SER A 71 2.04 -14.15 20.75
CA SER A 71 1.39 -12.93 20.27
C SER A 71 2.40 -11.88 19.83
N ASP A 72 3.47 -11.66 20.59
CA ASP A 72 4.46 -10.63 20.27
C ASP A 72 5.20 -10.99 18.98
N LYS A 73 5.54 -12.26 18.77
CA LYS A 73 6.11 -12.72 17.49
C LYS A 73 5.11 -12.55 16.34
N ALA A 74 3.87 -13.00 16.52
CA ALA A 74 2.84 -12.96 15.48
C ALA A 74 2.53 -11.55 14.96
N TRP A 75 2.45 -10.55 15.85
CA TRP A 75 2.22 -9.15 15.46
C TRP A 75 3.41 -8.49 14.76
N ASN A 76 4.60 -9.07 14.92
CA ASN A 76 5.84 -8.55 14.32
C ASN A 76 6.22 -9.24 13.00
N LEU A 77 5.54 -10.34 12.65
CA LEU A 77 5.74 -11.04 11.38
C LEU A 77 5.23 -10.21 10.19
N LEU A 78 5.97 -10.28 9.09
CA LEU A 78 5.68 -9.56 7.87
C LEU A 78 5.22 -10.50 6.74
N PRO A 79 4.13 -10.15 6.03
CA PRO A 79 3.73 -10.88 4.84
C PRO A 79 4.82 -10.79 3.75
N GLU A 80 5.03 -11.91 3.09
CA GLU A 80 6.04 -12.18 2.05
C GLU A 80 7.52 -12.09 2.52
N GLU A 81 7.79 -11.79 3.79
CA GLU A 81 9.14 -11.81 4.39
C GLU A 81 9.26 -12.88 5.48
N ASP A 82 8.46 -12.78 6.54
CA ASP A 82 8.46 -13.77 7.64
C ASP A 82 7.41 -14.87 7.44
N TYR A 83 6.43 -14.63 6.58
CA TYR A 83 5.46 -15.65 6.18
C TYR A 83 4.92 -15.42 4.78
N LEU A 84 4.56 -16.49 4.08
CA LEU A 84 3.81 -16.44 2.82
C LEU A 84 2.33 -16.68 3.11
N GLU A 85 1.46 -15.96 2.40
CA GLU A 85 0.02 -16.20 2.43
C GLU A 85 -0.53 -16.65 1.08
N ARG A 86 -1.46 -17.59 1.08
CA ARG A 86 -2.18 -18.02 -0.13
C ARG A 86 -3.64 -18.28 0.22
N GLN A 87 -4.54 -17.87 -0.67
CA GLN A 87 -5.98 -18.06 -0.50
C GLN A 87 -6.49 -19.09 -1.50
N VAL A 88 -7.27 -20.04 -1.01
CA VAL A 88 -8.04 -20.98 -1.82
C VAL A 88 -9.51 -20.65 -1.63
N LYS A 89 -10.13 -20.08 -2.67
CA LYS A 89 -11.52 -19.62 -2.65
C LYS A 89 -12.48 -20.77 -2.98
N HIS A 90 -13.76 -20.55 -2.65
CA HIS A 90 -14.86 -21.49 -2.89
C HIS A 90 -14.65 -22.84 -2.20
N TYR A 91 -14.05 -22.81 -1.02
CA TYR A 91 -13.92 -23.97 -0.16
C TYR A 91 -15.23 -24.24 0.58
N ASP A 92 -15.65 -25.50 0.58
CA ASP A 92 -16.79 -25.97 1.34
C ASP A 92 -16.35 -26.84 2.54
N LEU A 93 -16.66 -26.37 3.74
CA LEU A 93 -16.35 -27.08 4.99
C LEU A 93 -17.19 -28.35 5.18
N GLU A 94 -18.43 -28.41 4.68
CA GLU A 94 -19.29 -29.57 4.86
C GLU A 94 -18.72 -30.80 4.15
N THR A 95 -18.48 -30.66 2.84
CA THR A 95 -17.99 -31.75 1.97
C THR A 95 -16.47 -31.81 1.86
N HIS A 96 -15.74 -30.88 2.51
CA HIS A 96 -14.28 -30.79 2.47
C HIS A 96 -13.74 -30.79 1.03
N SER A 97 -14.23 -29.86 0.21
CA SER A 97 -13.95 -29.78 -1.22
C SER A 97 -13.90 -28.32 -1.72
N ILE A 98 -13.14 -28.08 -2.79
CA ILE A 98 -13.11 -26.82 -3.54
C ILE A 98 -14.15 -26.92 -4.67
N ILE A 99 -15.07 -25.96 -4.71
CA ILE A 99 -16.17 -25.91 -5.69
C ILE A 99 -15.92 -24.75 -6.65
N HIS A 100 -15.33 -25.03 -7.81
CA HIS A 100 -14.92 -23.99 -8.78
C HIS A 100 -16.10 -23.17 -9.35
N SER A 101 -17.32 -23.71 -9.33
CA SER A 101 -18.53 -23.00 -9.76
C SER A 101 -19.02 -21.94 -8.77
N GLY A 102 -18.51 -21.92 -7.53
CA GLY A 102 -18.96 -21.02 -6.47
C GLY A 102 -20.37 -21.30 -5.92
N ALA A 103 -21.03 -22.36 -6.41
CA ALA A 103 -22.33 -22.84 -5.92
C ALA A 103 -22.42 -24.36 -6.04
N TYR A 104 -22.89 -25.03 -4.99
CA TYR A 104 -23.02 -26.49 -4.93
C TYR A 104 -24.32 -26.87 -4.24
N GLN A 105 -25.09 -27.80 -4.81
CA GLN A 105 -26.35 -28.31 -4.21
C GLN A 105 -27.32 -27.20 -3.73
N GLY A 106 -27.47 -26.11 -4.51
CA GLY A 106 -28.43 -25.04 -4.21
C GLY A 106 -27.97 -23.99 -3.19
N ARG A 107 -26.76 -24.13 -2.62
CA ARG A 107 -26.14 -23.14 -1.72
C ARG A 107 -24.94 -22.45 -2.40
N ARG A 108 -24.73 -21.18 -2.05
CA ARG A 108 -23.57 -20.39 -2.49
C ARG A 108 -22.37 -20.73 -1.62
N ILE A 109 -21.23 -21.03 -2.24
CA ILE A 109 -19.99 -21.39 -1.54
C ILE A 109 -19.07 -20.17 -1.54
N GLY A 110 -19.13 -19.41 -0.43
CA GLY A 110 -18.28 -18.24 -0.18
C GLY A 110 -17.00 -18.55 0.60
N GLY A 111 -16.87 -19.76 1.15
CA GLY A 111 -15.79 -20.10 2.06
C GLY A 111 -14.39 -19.99 1.44
N VAL A 112 -13.42 -19.64 2.29
CA VAL A 112 -12.02 -19.46 1.89
C VAL A 112 -11.11 -20.19 2.88
N LEU A 113 -10.15 -20.95 2.35
CA LEU A 113 -9.01 -21.42 3.12
C LEU A 113 -7.85 -20.44 2.95
N LEU A 114 -7.46 -19.81 4.05
CA LEU A 114 -6.27 -18.98 4.14
C LEU A 114 -5.10 -19.83 4.62
N PHE A 115 -4.06 -19.95 3.81
CA PHE A 115 -2.82 -20.64 4.14
C PHE A 115 -1.74 -19.65 4.51
N ILE A 116 -1.05 -19.91 5.61
CA ILE A 116 0.07 -19.12 6.13
C ILE A 116 1.26 -20.04 6.35
N ARG A 117 2.42 -19.72 5.79
CA ARG A 117 3.65 -20.48 6.01
C ARG A 117 4.75 -19.54 6.45
N LEU A 118 5.31 -19.76 7.64
CA LEU A 118 6.48 -19.02 8.10
C LEU A 118 7.68 -19.30 7.18
N GLN A 119 8.43 -18.26 6.85
CA GLN A 119 9.74 -18.38 6.24
C GLN A 119 10.76 -18.48 7.37
N GLU A 120 11.72 -19.41 7.25
CA GLU A 120 12.85 -19.46 8.16
C GLU A 120 13.70 -18.22 7.90
N SER A 121 13.78 -17.32 8.87
CA SER A 121 14.79 -16.27 8.88
C SER A 121 16.15 -16.93 9.10
N ASP A 122 17.16 -16.59 8.29
CA ASP A 122 18.58 -16.89 8.55
C ASP A 122 19.07 -16.16 9.83
N GLY A 123 18.49 -16.50 10.98
CA GLY A 123 18.50 -15.62 12.14
C GLY A 123 17.94 -16.19 13.44
N GLU A 124 17.97 -17.51 13.65
CA GLU A 124 17.96 -18.09 15.00
C GLU A 124 19.14 -19.05 15.12
N ASN A 125 20.26 -18.57 15.67
CA ASN A 125 21.40 -19.40 16.03
C ASN A 125 21.36 -19.68 17.54
N PRO A 126 20.74 -20.78 18.00
CA PRO A 126 20.91 -21.22 19.38
C PRO A 126 22.25 -21.94 19.52
N ARG A 127 23.23 -21.17 19.99
CA ARG A 127 24.40 -21.56 20.79
C ARG A 127 25.09 -22.91 20.48
N SER A 128 26.39 -22.74 20.20
CA SER A 128 27.54 -23.53 20.69
C SER A 128 27.87 -24.85 19.98
N LYS A 129 28.95 -24.83 19.17
CA LYS A 129 30.29 -25.40 19.52
C LYS A 129 31.33 -25.09 18.41
N PRO A 130 32.64 -25.23 18.71
CA PRO A 130 33.70 -24.34 18.23
C PRO A 130 34.26 -24.70 16.85
N GLY A 131 34.93 -23.74 16.22
CA GLY A 131 35.66 -23.89 14.94
C GLY A 131 36.77 -24.96 14.98
N PRO A 132 37.53 -25.19 13.90
CA PRO A 132 38.08 -24.19 12.96
C PRO A 132 37.82 -24.58 11.47
N THR A 133 38.17 -23.85 10.40
CA THR A 133 39.43 -23.16 10.09
C THR A 133 39.21 -22.27 8.85
N SER A 134 39.92 -21.15 8.84
CA SER A 134 40.08 -20.14 7.80
C SER A 134 40.27 -20.63 6.36
N VAL A 135 39.59 -19.96 5.42
CA VAL A 135 40.20 -19.60 4.12
C VAL A 135 39.83 -18.15 3.82
N ASP A 136 40.86 -17.35 3.50
CA ASP A 136 40.86 -15.91 3.28
C ASP A 136 39.76 -15.39 2.36
N SER A 137 39.08 -14.32 2.81
CA SER A 137 38.41 -13.37 1.93
C SER A 137 38.99 -11.97 2.18
N PRO A 138 39.07 -11.11 1.15
CA PRO A 138 39.74 -9.81 1.26
C PRO A 138 39.03 -8.97 2.31
N ARG A 139 39.79 -8.43 3.27
CA ARG A 139 39.27 -7.53 4.31
C ARG A 139 38.68 -6.28 3.64
N GLU A 140 37.35 -6.21 3.58
CA GLU A 140 36.61 -4.99 3.23
C GLU A 140 37.06 -3.84 4.15
N SER A 141 37.28 -2.65 3.58
CA SER A 141 37.69 -1.46 4.34
C SER A 141 36.56 -0.99 5.27
N ARG A 142 36.92 -0.39 6.41
CA ARG A 142 35.95 0.20 7.36
C ARG A 142 35.01 1.21 6.68
N ASP A 143 35.51 1.97 5.72
CA ASP A 143 34.70 2.92 4.94
C ASP A 143 33.60 2.21 4.13
N MET A 144 33.90 1.08 3.50
CA MET A 144 32.90 0.27 2.76
C MET A 144 31.90 -0.40 3.71
N GLN A 145 32.32 -0.78 4.91
CA GLN A 145 31.43 -1.34 5.94
C GLN A 145 30.50 -0.28 6.54
N GLU A 146 31.00 0.94 6.74
CA GLU A 146 30.19 2.09 7.20
C GLU A 146 29.23 2.58 6.10
N GLU A 147 29.62 2.57 4.83
CA GLU A 147 28.74 2.85 3.68
C GLU A 147 27.63 1.81 3.53
N ARG A 148 27.95 0.52 3.71
CA ARG A 148 26.99 -0.58 3.64
C ARG A 148 26.06 -0.63 4.86
N ALA A 149 26.55 -0.21 6.03
CA ALA A 149 25.73 -0.03 7.23
C ALA A 149 24.79 1.19 7.12
N ARG A 150 25.22 2.27 6.46
CA ARG A 150 24.33 3.39 6.07
C ARG A 150 23.32 3.00 4.99
N ALA A 151 23.65 2.02 4.14
CA ALA A 151 22.79 1.56 3.07
C ALA A 151 21.57 0.76 3.56
N ASN A 152 21.67 0.06 4.69
CA ASN A 152 20.58 -0.77 5.23
C ASN A 152 19.90 -0.09 6.42
N LEU A 153 18.99 0.86 6.14
CA LEU A 153 18.17 1.49 7.17
C LEU A 153 17.18 0.48 7.78
N SER A 154 17.16 0.36 9.10
CA SER A 154 16.13 -0.43 9.78
C SER A 154 14.76 0.26 9.68
N LYS A 155 13.68 -0.48 10.00
CA LYS A 155 12.32 0.09 10.06
C LYS A 155 12.23 1.29 11.03
N LYS A 156 12.97 1.24 12.14
CA LYS A 156 13.03 2.31 13.15
C LYS A 156 13.81 3.52 12.64
N ASP A 157 14.90 3.29 11.90
CA ASP A 157 15.68 4.38 11.31
C ASP A 157 14.86 5.12 10.24
N VAL A 158 14.17 4.38 9.37
CA VAL A 158 13.26 4.95 8.37
C VAL A 158 12.18 5.80 9.04
N GLU A 159 11.55 5.27 10.09
CA GLU A 159 10.51 5.99 10.83
C GLU A 159 11.06 7.23 11.53
N ALA A 160 12.25 7.16 12.13
CA ALA A 160 12.92 8.30 12.74
C ALA A 160 13.23 9.40 11.70
N LEU A 161 13.76 9.04 10.53
CA LEU A 161 14.05 9.97 9.43
C LEU A 161 12.77 10.63 8.88
N VAL A 162 11.68 9.87 8.75
CA VAL A 162 10.37 10.42 8.38
C VAL A 162 9.85 11.38 9.47
N ASN A 163 10.02 11.04 10.74
CA ASN A 163 9.55 11.87 11.87
C ASN A 163 10.40 13.12 12.09
N SER A 164 11.69 13.10 11.76
CA SER A 164 12.55 14.29 11.77
C SER A 164 12.50 15.07 10.45
N TYR A 165 11.86 14.52 9.41
CA TYR A 165 11.87 15.05 8.05
C TYR A 165 13.30 15.18 7.47
N ASP A 166 14.15 14.20 7.77
CA ASP A 166 15.52 14.10 7.27
C ASP A 166 15.54 13.24 6.00
N VAL A 167 15.53 13.91 4.85
CA VAL A 167 15.25 13.30 3.55
C VAL A 167 16.51 12.67 2.95
N GLU A 168 17.62 13.37 3.07
CA GLU A 168 18.87 13.11 2.36
C GLU A 168 19.46 11.72 2.69
N PRO A 169 19.57 11.30 3.98
CA PRO A 169 20.08 9.97 4.32
C PRO A 169 19.18 8.86 3.78
N LEU A 170 17.87 9.06 3.79
CA LEU A 170 16.92 8.08 3.29
C LEU A 170 17.02 7.92 1.77
N VAL A 171 17.12 9.03 1.04
CA VAL A 171 17.27 9.00 -0.42
C VAL A 171 18.60 8.35 -0.82
N ALA A 172 19.69 8.62 -0.10
CA ALA A 172 20.98 7.97 -0.33
C ALA A 172 20.92 6.45 -0.09
N ALA A 173 20.24 6.00 0.97
CA ALA A 173 20.02 4.58 1.21
C ALA A 173 19.17 3.92 0.11
N ALA A 174 18.14 4.63 -0.39
CA ALA A 174 17.25 4.14 -1.43
C ALA A 174 17.97 3.83 -2.76
N GLU A 175 19.09 4.49 -3.06
CA GLU A 175 19.87 4.21 -4.28
C GLU A 175 20.49 2.81 -4.31
N ASN A 176 20.66 2.19 -3.14
CA ASN A 176 21.30 0.89 -2.96
C ASN A 176 20.37 -0.18 -2.39
N ASP A 177 19.34 0.20 -1.62
CA ASP A 177 18.38 -0.73 -1.05
C ASP A 177 16.91 -0.29 -1.25
N LYS A 178 16.23 -0.94 -2.21
CA LYS A 178 14.80 -0.73 -2.46
C LYS A 178 13.88 -1.20 -1.34
N ARG A 179 14.38 -1.95 -0.34
CA ARG A 179 13.58 -2.36 0.83
C ARG A 179 13.12 -1.15 1.65
N VAL A 180 13.80 0.00 1.54
CA VAL A 180 13.36 1.25 2.17
C VAL A 180 11.91 1.61 1.79
N LEU A 181 11.48 1.30 0.56
CA LEU A 181 10.11 1.53 0.10
C LEU A 181 9.09 0.72 0.91
N ARG A 182 9.45 -0.47 1.39
CA ARG A 182 8.56 -1.31 2.22
C ARG A 182 8.36 -0.69 3.60
N SER A 183 9.46 -0.26 4.22
CA SER A 183 9.42 0.46 5.51
C SER A 183 8.59 1.75 5.41
N LEU A 184 8.70 2.46 4.28
CA LEU A 184 7.88 3.65 4.03
C LEU A 184 6.40 3.32 3.77
N LYS A 185 6.08 2.26 2.99
CA LYS A 185 4.70 1.82 2.75
C LYS A 185 3.96 1.53 4.05
N ARG A 186 4.63 0.93 5.05
CA ARG A 186 4.05 0.69 6.39
C ARG A 186 3.57 1.99 7.04
N LEU A 187 4.32 3.08 6.89
CA LEU A 187 4.00 4.38 7.50
C LEU A 187 2.81 5.08 6.83
N LEU A 188 2.37 4.63 5.64
CA LEU A 188 1.14 5.12 5.02
C LEU A 188 -0.12 4.76 5.82
N TYR A 189 -0.04 3.74 6.69
CA TYR A 189 -1.14 3.32 7.56
C TYR A 189 -1.08 3.95 8.96
N SER A 190 -0.17 4.89 9.19
CA SER A 190 -0.09 5.57 10.48
C SER A 190 -1.39 6.32 10.80
N PRO A 191 -1.88 6.33 12.04
CA PRO A 191 -2.99 7.20 12.42
C PRO A 191 -2.61 8.70 12.40
N ASP A 192 -1.32 9.04 12.43
CA ASP A 192 -0.84 10.42 12.36
C ASP A 192 -0.77 10.93 10.91
N ASP A 193 -1.59 11.95 10.61
CA ASP A 193 -1.70 12.54 9.27
C ASP A 193 -0.36 13.06 8.75
N LEU A 194 0.44 13.69 9.62
CA LEU A 194 1.72 14.27 9.22
C LEU A 194 2.72 13.19 8.84
N GLN A 195 2.82 12.13 9.64
CA GLN A 195 3.66 10.97 9.36
C GLN A 195 3.24 10.29 8.05
N ARG A 196 1.93 10.11 7.79
CA ARG A 196 1.45 9.57 6.51
C ARG A 196 1.88 10.42 5.31
N LEU A 197 1.69 11.74 5.39
CA LEU A 197 2.04 12.66 4.30
C LEU A 197 3.55 12.74 4.06
N ARG A 198 4.34 12.71 5.14
CA ARG A 198 5.80 12.61 5.02
C ARG A 198 6.23 11.29 4.42
N ALA A 199 5.65 10.18 4.84
CA ALA A 199 5.94 8.88 4.25
C ALA A 199 5.62 8.86 2.74
N ALA A 200 4.48 9.39 2.32
CA ALA A 200 4.13 9.55 0.91
C ALA A 200 5.16 10.39 0.15
N GLU A 201 5.58 11.53 0.68
CA GLU A 201 6.61 12.37 0.06
C GLU A 201 7.97 11.65 -0.04
N PHE A 202 8.35 10.94 1.01
CA PHE A 202 9.57 10.13 1.04
C PHE A 202 9.52 8.99 0.04
N ILE A 203 8.37 8.33 -0.15
CA ILE A 203 8.16 7.31 -1.20
C ILE A 203 8.41 7.93 -2.57
N GLY A 204 7.88 9.11 -2.86
CA GLY A 204 8.11 9.78 -4.14
C GLY A 204 9.59 10.06 -4.39
N ARG A 205 10.31 10.58 -3.38
CA ARG A 205 11.74 10.89 -3.48
C ARG A 205 12.62 9.65 -3.59
N ALA A 206 12.37 8.62 -2.78
CA ALA A 206 13.05 7.33 -2.87
C ALA A 206 12.78 6.63 -4.22
N SER A 207 11.54 6.71 -4.71
CA SER A 207 11.16 6.17 -6.03
C SER A 207 11.95 6.86 -7.16
N ARG A 208 12.15 8.17 -7.09
CA ARG A 208 13.00 8.88 -8.05
C ARG A 208 14.44 8.40 -8.03
N ALA A 209 15.00 8.13 -6.86
CA ALA A 209 16.37 7.62 -6.71
C ALA A 209 16.50 6.20 -7.31
N ILE A 210 15.58 5.30 -6.94
CA ILE A 210 15.54 3.92 -7.44
C ILE A 210 15.27 3.88 -8.95
N GLY A 211 14.33 4.68 -9.43
CA GLY A 211 13.87 4.70 -10.82
C GLY A 211 14.93 5.16 -11.83
N ARG A 212 16.07 5.71 -11.38
CA ARG A 212 17.24 5.96 -12.25
C ARG A 212 17.90 4.68 -12.73
N ARG A 213 17.81 3.60 -11.95
CA ARG A 213 18.40 2.28 -12.25
C ARG A 213 17.35 1.22 -12.55
N GLU A 214 16.23 1.23 -11.83
CA GLU A 214 15.15 0.23 -11.91
C GLU A 214 13.76 0.89 -12.07
N PRO A 215 13.45 1.53 -13.21
CA PRO A 215 12.14 2.17 -13.44
C PRO A 215 10.96 1.18 -13.35
N GLU A 216 11.17 -0.10 -13.66
CA GLU A 216 10.17 -1.17 -13.53
C GLU A 216 9.80 -1.46 -12.08
N ALA A 217 10.74 -1.28 -11.13
CA ALA A 217 10.45 -1.44 -9.71
C ALA A 217 9.48 -0.36 -9.22
N VAL A 218 9.68 0.88 -9.64
CA VAL A 218 8.78 2.01 -9.33
C VAL A 218 7.43 1.84 -10.01
N SER A 219 7.43 1.36 -11.26
CA SER A 219 6.20 1.08 -11.99
C SER A 219 5.36 0.01 -11.29
N ARG A 220 5.97 -1.08 -10.81
CA ARG A 220 5.29 -2.10 -10.01
C ARG A 220 4.73 -1.53 -8.71
N LEU A 221 5.51 -0.75 -7.96
CA LEU A 221 5.03 -0.07 -6.76
C LEU A 221 3.80 0.81 -7.05
N LEU A 222 3.86 1.61 -8.12
CA LEU A 222 2.75 2.47 -8.51
C LEU A 222 1.49 1.66 -8.84
N GLN A 223 1.63 0.54 -9.56
CA GLN A 223 0.52 -0.36 -9.86
C GLN A 223 -0.06 -1.00 -8.59
N GLU A 224 0.79 -1.46 -7.67
CA GLU A 224 0.37 -2.02 -6.37
C GLU A 224 -0.44 -0.99 -5.57
N LEU A 225 0.01 0.26 -5.49
CA LEU A 225 -0.71 1.33 -4.78
C LEU A 225 -2.06 1.64 -5.42
N PHE A 226 -2.15 1.67 -6.75
CA PHE A 226 -3.45 1.82 -7.41
C PHE A 226 -4.38 0.64 -7.10
N SER A 227 -3.86 -0.59 -7.16
CA SER A 227 -4.64 -1.79 -6.85
C SER A 227 -5.16 -1.77 -5.42
N SER A 228 -4.34 -1.35 -4.44
CA SER A 228 -4.77 -1.25 -3.04
C SER A 228 -5.83 -0.18 -2.80
N VAL A 229 -5.88 0.87 -3.62
CA VAL A 229 -6.96 1.88 -3.53
C VAL A 229 -8.27 1.35 -4.08
N THR A 230 -8.23 0.54 -5.15
CA THR A 230 -9.43 -0.01 -5.79
C THR A 230 -9.98 -1.27 -5.11
N ASP A 231 -9.18 -1.92 -4.27
CA ASP A 231 -9.63 -3.05 -3.48
C ASP A 231 -10.50 -2.55 -2.32
N THR A 232 -11.82 -2.75 -2.44
CA THR A 232 -12.81 -2.29 -1.45
C THR A 232 -12.65 -2.94 -0.07
N ALA A 233 -11.83 -4.00 0.05
CA ALA A 233 -11.51 -4.64 1.32
C ALA A 233 -10.26 -4.05 2.00
N ALA A 234 -9.48 -3.21 1.30
CA ALA A 234 -8.26 -2.62 1.82
C ALA A 234 -8.49 -1.19 2.31
N SER A 235 -7.86 -0.84 3.44
CA SER A 235 -7.72 0.56 3.82
C SER A 235 -6.68 1.22 2.92
N SER A 236 -7.05 2.27 2.20
CA SER A 236 -6.20 2.95 1.22
C SER A 236 -5.43 4.14 1.81
N TRP A 237 -5.22 4.15 3.14
CA TRP A 237 -4.64 5.27 3.88
C TRP A 237 -3.29 5.66 3.29
N GLY A 238 -3.13 6.93 2.93
CA GLY A 238 -1.90 7.49 2.35
C GLY A 238 -1.52 6.97 0.95
N ALA A 239 -2.23 5.98 0.39
CA ALA A 239 -1.88 5.41 -0.91
C ALA A 239 -2.10 6.40 -2.06
N VAL A 240 -3.19 7.17 -2.01
CA VAL A 240 -3.47 8.23 -3.00
C VAL A 240 -2.39 9.32 -2.96
N ASP A 241 -1.95 9.72 -1.77
CA ASP A 241 -0.86 10.69 -1.63
C ASP A 241 0.46 10.13 -2.15
N ALA A 242 0.78 8.86 -1.85
CA ALA A 242 1.99 8.21 -2.34
C ALA A 242 2.00 8.10 -3.87
N ILE A 243 0.87 7.76 -4.50
CA ILE A 243 0.70 7.80 -5.97
C ILE A 243 0.99 9.22 -6.49
N GLY A 244 0.40 10.24 -5.86
CA GLY A 244 0.61 11.64 -6.21
C GLY A 244 2.08 12.05 -6.13
N GLU A 245 2.77 11.64 -5.07
CA GLU A 245 4.18 11.97 -4.83
C GLU A 245 5.15 11.24 -5.77
N ILE A 246 4.87 9.98 -6.12
CA ILE A 246 5.63 9.25 -7.16
C ILE A 246 5.52 9.98 -8.50
N ILE A 247 4.29 10.32 -8.91
CA ILE A 247 4.05 11.06 -10.16
C ILE A 247 4.72 12.44 -10.11
N ARG A 248 4.58 13.18 -9.00
CA ARG A 248 5.21 14.50 -8.83
C ARG A 248 6.73 14.45 -8.95
N CYS A 249 7.36 13.40 -8.44
CA CYS A 249 8.82 13.26 -8.46
C CYS A 249 9.36 12.80 -9.82
N GLN A 250 8.56 12.09 -10.61
CA GLN A 250 8.92 11.58 -11.95
C GLN A 250 7.78 11.80 -12.96
N PRO A 251 7.41 13.07 -13.22
CA PRO A 251 6.19 13.41 -13.95
C PRO A 251 6.23 12.97 -15.41
N ASP A 252 7.39 13.02 -16.06
CA ASP A 252 7.55 12.60 -17.46
C ASP A 252 7.34 11.09 -17.63
N LEU A 253 7.80 10.28 -16.66
CA LEU A 253 7.69 8.82 -16.70
C LEU A 253 6.27 8.34 -16.41
N PHE A 254 5.54 9.04 -15.54
CA PHE A 254 4.24 8.61 -15.04
C PHE A 254 3.07 9.53 -15.41
N SER A 255 3.25 10.42 -16.39
CA SER A 255 2.22 11.36 -16.87
C SER A 255 0.90 10.66 -17.26
N SER A 256 0.97 9.48 -17.89
CA SER A 256 -0.21 8.68 -18.24
C SER A 256 -1.04 8.23 -17.03
N SER A 257 -0.43 8.16 -15.84
CA SER A 257 -1.10 7.77 -14.59
C SER A 257 -1.90 8.91 -13.97
N ILE A 258 -1.67 10.18 -14.36
CA ILE A 258 -2.41 11.34 -13.85
C ILE A 258 -3.92 11.17 -14.11
N ARG A 259 -4.29 10.73 -15.32
CA ARG A 259 -5.70 10.48 -15.66
C ARG A 259 -6.30 9.38 -14.77
N ARG A 260 -5.54 8.31 -14.52
CA ARG A 260 -6.00 7.22 -13.64
C ARG A 260 -6.18 7.70 -12.20
N LEU A 261 -5.25 8.49 -11.68
CA LEU A 261 -5.37 9.13 -10.36
C LEU A 261 -6.62 10.03 -10.29
N ALA A 262 -6.87 10.85 -11.31
CA ALA A 262 -8.05 11.72 -11.35
C ALA A 262 -9.36 10.94 -11.35
N LEU A 263 -9.43 9.77 -11.99
CA LEU A 263 -10.63 8.93 -11.99
C LEU A 263 -11.02 8.43 -10.59
N LEU A 264 -10.07 8.32 -9.65
CA LEU A 264 -10.35 7.93 -8.27
C LEU A 264 -11.22 8.96 -7.54
N SER A 265 -11.28 10.22 -7.99
CA SER A 265 -12.15 11.23 -7.38
C SER A 265 -13.65 11.00 -7.63
N GLN A 266 -14.01 9.99 -8.43
CA GLN A 266 -15.39 9.54 -8.55
C GLN A 266 -15.90 8.91 -7.27
N ASP A 267 -15.00 8.35 -6.45
CA ASP A 267 -15.29 7.98 -5.07
C ASP A 267 -15.25 9.25 -4.19
N PRO A 268 -16.38 9.67 -3.59
CA PRO A 268 -16.42 10.85 -2.75
C PRO A 268 -15.47 10.79 -1.55
N SER A 269 -15.16 9.59 -1.04
CA SER A 269 -14.25 9.40 0.09
C SER A 269 -12.79 9.70 -0.26
N LEU A 270 -12.41 9.53 -1.52
CA LEU A 270 -11.05 9.76 -2.03
C LEU A 270 -10.86 11.14 -2.65
N ALA A 271 -11.95 11.84 -2.97
CA ALA A 271 -11.92 13.08 -3.74
C ALA A 271 -10.98 14.16 -3.16
N ALA A 272 -10.92 14.31 -1.83
CA ALA A 272 -10.05 15.28 -1.18
C ALA A 272 -8.56 14.91 -1.32
N ASP A 273 -8.22 13.63 -1.13
CA ASP A 273 -6.85 13.14 -1.26
C ASP A 273 -6.38 13.19 -2.71
N VAL A 274 -7.26 12.87 -3.67
CA VAL A 274 -6.98 12.99 -5.10
C VAL A 274 -6.72 14.45 -5.48
N LEU A 275 -7.55 15.40 -5.03
CA LEU A 275 -7.31 16.82 -5.29
C LEU A 275 -6.01 17.31 -4.65
N ARG A 276 -5.69 16.88 -3.43
CA ARG A 276 -4.40 17.19 -2.79
C ARG A 276 -3.24 16.66 -3.63
N ALA A 277 -3.29 15.41 -4.07
CA ALA A 277 -2.29 14.81 -4.95
C ALA A 277 -2.14 15.58 -6.27
N LEU A 278 -3.24 16.00 -6.89
CA LEU A 278 -3.21 16.83 -8.11
C LEU A 278 -2.61 18.22 -7.87
N VAL A 279 -2.90 18.87 -6.74
CA VAL A 279 -2.25 20.13 -6.33
C VAL A 279 -0.75 19.94 -6.21
N ARG A 280 -0.31 18.84 -5.58
CA ARG A 280 1.13 18.51 -5.43
C ARG A 280 1.80 18.28 -6.78
N ILE A 281 1.16 17.54 -7.70
CA ILE A 281 1.66 17.34 -9.07
C ILE A 281 1.69 18.67 -9.84
N GLY A 282 0.61 19.45 -9.80
CA GLY A 282 0.50 20.73 -10.50
C GLY A 282 1.46 21.80 -10.00
N GLY A 283 1.88 21.73 -8.73
CA GLY A 283 2.96 22.54 -8.18
C GLY A 283 4.31 22.28 -8.83
N ALA A 284 4.56 21.06 -9.33
CA ALA A 284 5.80 20.70 -10.02
C ALA A 284 5.70 20.82 -11.55
N ARG A 285 4.58 20.36 -12.13
CA ARG A 285 4.33 20.30 -13.58
C ARG A 285 2.86 20.60 -13.90
N PRO A 286 2.44 21.88 -13.87
CA PRO A 286 1.06 22.26 -14.13
C PRO A 286 0.62 21.93 -15.57
N ASP A 287 1.56 21.94 -16.52
CA ASP A 287 1.34 21.65 -17.94
C ASP A 287 0.82 20.22 -18.23
N LEU A 288 1.05 19.28 -17.30
CA LEU A 288 0.60 17.89 -17.44
C LEU A 288 -0.84 17.65 -16.96
N LEU A 289 -1.46 18.64 -16.33
CA LEU A 289 -2.80 18.50 -15.75
C LEU A 289 -3.89 18.94 -16.74
N HIS A 290 -4.45 17.97 -17.46
CA HIS A 290 -5.62 18.18 -18.31
C HIS A 290 -6.91 17.95 -17.51
N VAL A 291 -7.35 18.97 -16.76
CA VAL A 291 -8.58 18.93 -15.96
C VAL A 291 -9.76 19.51 -16.74
N ASN A 292 -10.97 19.03 -16.44
CA ASN A 292 -12.18 19.68 -16.94
C ASN A 292 -12.39 21.01 -16.20
N ALA A 293 -12.16 22.13 -16.90
CA ALA A 293 -12.22 23.47 -16.31
C ALA A 293 -13.55 23.75 -15.59
N GLY A 294 -14.68 23.44 -16.23
CA GLY A 294 -16.01 23.66 -15.65
C GLY A 294 -16.25 22.78 -14.42
N ALA A 295 -15.79 21.53 -14.42
CA ALA A 295 -15.91 20.67 -13.25
C ALA A 295 -15.07 21.17 -12.07
N LEU A 296 -13.83 21.61 -12.33
CA LEU A 296 -12.95 22.14 -11.30
C LEU A 296 -13.45 23.46 -10.72
N ILE A 297 -13.94 24.39 -11.57
CA ILE A 297 -14.51 25.66 -11.11
C ILE A 297 -15.74 25.43 -10.23
N ARG A 298 -16.61 24.48 -10.56
CA ARG A 298 -17.77 24.13 -9.70
C ARG A 298 -17.37 23.66 -8.31
N LEU A 299 -16.17 23.09 -8.12
CA LEU A 299 -15.71 22.67 -6.80
C LEU A 299 -15.41 23.86 -5.87
N LEU A 300 -15.22 25.08 -6.40
CA LEU A 300 -15.07 26.29 -5.58
C LEU A 300 -16.33 26.63 -4.78
N GLU A 301 -17.49 26.09 -5.19
CA GLU A 301 -18.78 26.25 -4.51
C GLU A 301 -19.12 25.05 -3.61
N ASN A 302 -18.29 24.00 -3.62
CA ASN A 302 -18.57 22.78 -2.88
C ASN A 302 -18.70 23.06 -1.36
N PRO A 303 -19.70 22.51 -0.66
CA PRO A 303 -19.85 22.74 0.77
C PRO A 303 -18.67 22.22 1.60
N ALA A 304 -17.96 21.17 1.15
CA ALA A 304 -16.81 20.61 1.85
C ALA A 304 -15.58 21.55 1.74
N PRO A 305 -15.04 22.06 2.88
CA PRO A 305 -13.91 22.99 2.87
C PRO A 305 -12.65 22.45 2.18
N LEU A 306 -12.33 21.16 2.36
CA LEU A 306 -11.16 20.52 1.75
C LEU A 306 -11.23 20.55 0.22
N LEU A 307 -12.35 20.11 -0.37
CA LEU A 307 -12.53 20.09 -1.82
C LEU A 307 -12.46 21.50 -2.40
N LYS A 308 -13.13 22.45 -1.75
CA LYS A 308 -13.13 23.87 -2.12
C LYS A 308 -11.72 24.48 -2.07
N GLY A 309 -10.98 24.25 -0.99
CA GLY A 309 -9.64 24.80 -0.81
C GLY A 309 -8.64 24.21 -1.80
N TYR A 310 -8.60 22.89 -1.99
CA TYR A 310 -7.71 22.29 -2.97
C TYR A 310 -8.10 22.66 -4.41
N ALA A 311 -9.39 22.80 -4.72
CA ALA A 311 -9.82 23.32 -6.02
C ALA A 311 -9.31 24.75 -6.25
N ALA A 312 -9.41 25.63 -5.24
CA ALA A 312 -8.88 26.99 -5.31
C ALA A 312 -7.36 27.03 -5.56
N MET A 313 -6.60 26.14 -4.89
CA MET A 313 -5.16 25.99 -5.16
C MET A 313 -4.90 25.54 -6.60
N LEU A 314 -5.67 24.56 -7.09
CA LEU A 314 -5.45 23.97 -8.40
C LEU A 314 -5.79 24.95 -9.53
N VAL A 315 -6.90 25.69 -9.46
CA VAL A 315 -7.21 26.71 -10.47
C VAL A 315 -6.16 27.81 -10.54
N GLY A 316 -5.58 28.20 -9.40
CA GLY A 316 -4.49 29.17 -9.34
C GLY A 316 -3.17 28.62 -9.93
N LEU A 317 -2.85 27.34 -9.66
CA LEU A 317 -1.71 26.65 -10.27
C LEU A 317 -1.83 26.55 -11.79
N LEU A 318 -3.04 26.31 -12.29
CA LEU A 318 -3.34 26.18 -13.72
C LEU A 318 -3.64 27.52 -14.41
N LYS A 319 -3.57 28.64 -13.67
CA LYS A 319 -3.81 30.00 -14.18
C LYS A 319 -5.15 30.15 -14.91
N MET A 320 -6.20 29.55 -14.35
CA MET A 320 -7.54 29.55 -14.96
C MET A 320 -8.26 30.88 -14.73
N GLY A 321 -8.11 31.82 -15.67
CA GLY A 321 -8.70 33.16 -15.60
C GLY A 321 -10.22 33.15 -15.42
N GLU A 322 -10.91 32.14 -15.96
CA GLU A 322 -12.36 31.97 -15.84
C GLU A 322 -12.83 31.71 -14.40
N ALA A 323 -11.91 31.31 -13.49
CA ALA A 323 -12.22 31.08 -12.09
C ALA A 323 -12.22 32.37 -11.24
N ARG A 324 -11.80 33.53 -11.80
CA ARG A 324 -11.56 34.77 -11.04
C ARG A 324 -12.75 35.19 -10.18
N GLU A 325 -13.95 35.30 -10.75
CA GLU A 325 -15.16 35.72 -10.03
C GLU A 325 -15.47 34.78 -8.85
N ARG A 326 -15.33 33.47 -9.07
CA ARG A 326 -15.58 32.46 -8.03
C ARG A 326 -14.52 32.48 -6.93
N LEU A 327 -13.27 32.80 -7.25
CA LEU A 327 -12.22 33.00 -6.24
C LEU A 327 -12.44 34.29 -5.44
N GLU A 328 -12.90 35.38 -6.08
CA GLU A 328 -13.23 36.63 -5.39
C GLU A 328 -14.34 36.43 -4.35
N ALA A 329 -15.34 35.59 -4.67
CA ALA A 329 -16.40 35.21 -3.73
C ALA A 329 -15.88 34.45 -2.48
N LEU A 330 -14.66 33.91 -2.51
CA LEU A 330 -14.06 33.18 -1.39
C LEU A 330 -13.23 34.07 -0.44
N ARG A 331 -13.07 35.37 -0.72
CA ARG A 331 -12.20 36.27 0.06
C ARG A 331 -12.59 36.45 1.53
N GLU A 332 -13.86 36.21 1.86
CA GLU A 332 -14.35 36.25 3.25
C GLU A 332 -14.51 34.87 3.88
N ASN A 333 -14.16 33.79 3.17
CA ASN A 333 -14.30 32.44 3.69
C ASN A 333 -13.19 32.13 4.71
N ARG A 334 -13.55 32.13 5.99
CA ARG A 334 -12.63 31.86 7.12
C ARG A 334 -12.49 30.38 7.47
N SER A 335 -13.11 29.45 6.74
CA SER A 335 -12.91 28.02 6.99
C SER A 335 -11.43 27.66 6.79
N GLU A 336 -10.87 26.90 7.73
CA GLU A 336 -9.49 26.44 7.68
C GLU A 336 -9.41 25.04 7.09
N ILE A 337 -8.35 24.79 6.34
CA ILE A 337 -7.99 23.45 5.88
C ILE A 337 -6.50 23.16 6.18
N PRO A 338 -6.16 21.88 6.45
CA PRO A 338 -4.78 21.46 6.51
C PRO A 338 -4.16 21.49 5.11
N VAL A 339 -3.02 22.15 4.96
CA VAL A 339 -2.23 22.17 3.73
C VAL A 339 -0.84 21.62 4.04
N TYR A 340 -0.49 20.51 3.40
CA TYR A 340 0.81 19.88 3.55
C TYR A 340 1.84 20.48 2.59
N ASP A 341 2.91 21.04 3.15
CA ASP A 341 4.07 21.51 2.41
C ASP A 341 5.36 21.15 3.15
N ARG A 342 6.31 20.58 2.39
CA ARG A 342 7.66 20.20 2.82
C ARG A 342 7.75 19.71 4.27
N GLY A 343 7.06 18.60 4.57
CA GLY A 343 7.16 18.00 5.89
C GLY A 343 6.38 18.68 7.00
N THR A 344 5.51 19.63 6.70
CA THR A 344 4.67 20.30 7.71
C THR A 344 3.23 20.40 7.23
N ILE A 345 2.27 20.32 8.16
CA ILE A 345 0.87 20.66 7.89
C ILE A 345 0.61 22.04 8.46
N GLN A 346 0.26 22.98 7.59
CA GLN A 346 -0.14 24.33 7.97
C GLN A 346 -1.65 24.46 7.88
N LYS A 347 -2.28 25.05 8.90
CA LYS A 347 -3.69 25.46 8.80
C LYS A 347 -3.76 26.73 7.98
N ARG A 348 -4.50 26.69 6.87
CA ARG A 348 -4.69 27.85 5.98
C ARG A 348 -6.17 28.11 5.79
N THR A 349 -6.55 29.39 5.80
CA THR A 349 -7.92 29.79 5.48
C THR A 349 -8.18 29.71 3.97
N ILE A 350 -9.41 29.36 3.60
CA ILE A 350 -9.82 29.38 2.19
C ILE A 350 -9.67 30.78 1.58
N ALA A 351 -9.97 31.84 2.34
CA ALA A 351 -9.70 33.22 1.94
C ALA A 351 -8.23 33.46 1.57
N GLY A 352 -7.29 32.99 2.40
CA GLY A 352 -5.85 33.13 2.12
C GLY A 352 -5.41 32.34 0.89
N ILE A 353 -5.98 31.14 0.70
CA ILE A 353 -5.73 30.32 -0.50
C ILE A 353 -6.29 31.00 -1.76
N ALA A 354 -7.51 31.53 -1.70
CA ALA A 354 -8.14 32.22 -2.83
C ALA A 354 -7.37 33.48 -3.21
N GLN A 355 -6.88 34.25 -2.23
CA GLN A 355 -6.04 35.42 -2.48
C GLN A 355 -4.72 35.04 -3.17
N GLU A 356 -4.09 33.95 -2.76
CA GLU A 356 -2.88 33.44 -3.42
C GLU A 356 -3.18 32.96 -4.86
N ALA A 357 -4.29 32.26 -5.06
CA ALA A 357 -4.71 31.80 -6.38
C ALA A 357 -5.00 32.96 -7.33
N LEU A 358 -5.71 34.00 -6.86
CA LEU A 358 -5.97 35.23 -7.61
C LEU A 358 -4.68 35.94 -8.03
N GLY A 359 -3.64 35.94 -7.18
CA GLY A 359 -2.34 36.52 -7.51
C GLY A 359 -1.58 35.78 -8.62
N ARG A 360 -2.02 34.57 -8.99
CA ARG A 360 -1.42 33.75 -10.06
C ARG A 360 -2.18 33.83 -11.38
N LEU A 361 -3.43 34.34 -11.37
CA LEU A 361 -4.29 34.56 -12.54
C LEU A 361 -3.93 35.87 -13.24
#